data_AF-A0AB40CDD0-F1
#
_entry.id   AF-A0AB40CDD0-F1
#
_cell.length_a   1.000
_cell.length_b   1.000
_cell.length_c   1.000
_cell.angle_alpha   90.00
_cell.angle_beta   90.00
_cell.angle_gamma   90.00
#
_symmetry.space_group_name_H-M   'P 1'
#
loop_
_entity.id
_entity.type
_entity.pdbx_description
1 polymer ?
#
loop_
_entity_poly.entity_id
_entity_poly.type
_entity_poly.pdbx_seq_one_letter_code
_entity_poly.pdbx_strand_id
1 'polypeptide(L)'
;MRHSCTNERIQSDNRHCTSKLICELVLSTLRANLSLSIAQVQAMVKDMYHVDVGYTKAWKGKNKALKRIFGSWEQSYAELRMYFTALTISNPGTIIDFDSEWGPGWERLKRVFWSFGPSIIGFNSCHPVLSVDGTFLHGKYKGTLLMATGEDAEDHIFPYAFAIDEGENRESWLWFLHNVYKTLDPTRPICIISDRFRGNVNVVRDAFPPQYGHVHRYYLRHLTDNFLQLCKSKSDADLFWRASTVVSAQKFEELKNILTERYPMFVDFSSSIGPREMWTMVHDNGRRCGRHNTNLSESFNSVLKGARGLPVRALVSSTFHCTMMYFFKNCERGLAMNQTLTKKQEARMHDGIEKGRYLSVRRFNDNEFQVTKCVNEDTIDYKVVLNGIHSTCTCRFMVARRFPCIHVLKVCNATNANINPYVLCPPWYIL
;
A
#
# COMPACT_ATOMS: atom_id res chain seq x y z
N MET A 1 -64.37 -32.08 -14.40
CA MET A 1 -63.59 -30.84 -14.62
C MET A 1 -62.27 -30.96 -13.88
N ARG A 2 -61.18 -31.25 -14.60
CA ARG A 2 -59.82 -31.02 -14.09
C ARG A 2 -59.52 -29.55 -14.29
N HIS A 3 -59.37 -28.79 -13.21
CA HIS A 3 -58.84 -27.45 -13.32
C HIS A 3 -57.31 -27.57 -13.44
N SER A 4 -56.75 -26.98 -14.49
CA SER A 4 -55.32 -26.72 -14.61
C SER A 4 -55.12 -25.26 -14.26
N CYS A 5 -54.89 -24.96 -12.98
CA CYS A 5 -54.34 -23.67 -12.59
C CYS A 5 -52.86 -23.66 -12.96
N THR A 6 -52.55 -23.29 -14.19
CA THR A 6 -51.21 -22.81 -14.55
C THR A 6 -51.08 -21.41 -13.97
N ASN A 7 -50.20 -21.27 -12.98
CA ASN A 7 -49.88 -19.98 -12.36
C ASN A 7 -49.16 -19.11 -13.39
N GLU A 8 -49.92 -18.28 -14.11
CA GLU A 8 -49.41 -17.36 -15.11
C GLU A 8 -48.50 -16.32 -14.43
N ARG A 9 -47.21 -16.41 -14.75
CA ARG A 9 -46.13 -15.53 -14.28
C ARG A 9 -45.97 -15.53 -12.75
N ILE A 10 -45.06 -16.36 -12.26
CA ILE A 10 -44.25 -15.98 -11.09
C ILE A 10 -43.56 -14.66 -11.49
N GLN A 11 -44.20 -13.53 -11.20
CA GLN A 11 -43.51 -12.26 -11.17
C GLN A 11 -42.37 -12.49 -10.18
N SER A 12 -41.13 -12.40 -10.66
CA SER A 12 -39.89 -12.54 -9.90
C SER A 12 -39.71 -11.47 -8.81
N ASP A 13 -40.78 -10.78 -8.44
CA ASP A 13 -40.82 -9.72 -7.45
C ASP A 13 -42.06 -9.84 -6.56
N ASN A 14 -42.01 -10.78 -5.61
CA ASN A 14 -43.10 -11.02 -4.65
C ASN A 14 -43.43 -9.73 -3.85
N ARG A 15 -44.70 -9.30 -3.90
CA ARG A 15 -45.19 -8.08 -3.23
C ARG A 15 -45.11 -8.14 -1.69
N HIS A 16 -45.16 -9.33 -1.11
CA HIS A 16 -45.12 -9.54 0.35
C HIS A 16 -43.69 -9.59 0.90
N CYS A 17 -42.70 -9.92 0.08
CA CYS A 17 -41.29 -9.85 0.47
C CYS A 17 -40.80 -8.39 0.42
N THR A 18 -41.23 -7.57 1.37
CA THR A 18 -40.94 -6.13 1.37
C THR A 18 -39.47 -5.82 1.67
N SER A 19 -38.99 -4.65 1.26
CA SER A 19 -37.65 -4.15 1.66
C SER A 19 -37.46 -4.06 3.19
N LYS A 20 -38.54 -3.97 3.98
CA LYS A 20 -38.47 -4.00 5.44
C LYS A 20 -38.14 -5.42 5.93
N LEU A 21 -38.78 -6.44 5.37
CA LEU A 21 -38.48 -7.84 5.68
C LEU A 21 -37.02 -8.20 5.33
N ILE A 22 -36.59 -7.80 4.12
CA ILE A 22 -35.20 -8.00 3.67
C ILE A 22 -34.21 -7.29 4.62
N CYS A 23 -34.55 -6.09 5.09
CA CYS A 23 -33.73 -5.35 6.06
C CYS A 23 -33.53 -6.14 7.37
N GLU A 24 -34.59 -6.73 7.95
CA GLU A 24 -34.47 -7.55 9.16
C GLU A 24 -33.61 -8.79 8.92
N LEU A 25 -33.85 -9.48 7.79
CA LEU A 25 -33.12 -10.70 7.42
C LEU A 25 -31.61 -10.48 7.34
N VAL A 26 -31.18 -9.39 6.69
CA VAL A 26 -29.75 -9.17 6.42
C VAL A 26 -29.04 -8.43 7.54
N LEU A 27 -29.75 -7.93 8.56
CA LEU A 27 -29.18 -7.00 9.54
C LEU A 27 -27.97 -7.58 10.30
N SER A 28 -28.09 -8.81 10.78
CA SER A 28 -27.01 -9.52 11.51
C SER A 28 -25.82 -9.82 10.59
N THR A 29 -26.08 -10.39 9.41
CA THR A 29 -25.05 -10.70 8.42
C THR A 29 -24.32 -9.45 7.95
N LEU A 30 -25.02 -8.34 7.78
CA LEU A 30 -24.45 -7.07 7.34
C LEU A 30 -23.58 -6.43 8.42
N ARG A 31 -23.89 -6.61 9.71
CA ARG A 31 -22.99 -6.21 10.81
C ARG A 31 -21.68 -7.00 10.79
N ALA A 32 -21.71 -8.27 10.41
CA ALA A 32 -20.51 -9.11 10.30
C ALA A 32 -19.74 -8.90 8.99
N ASN A 33 -20.43 -8.56 7.90
CA ASN A 33 -19.83 -8.39 6.57
C ASN A 33 -20.49 -7.24 5.80
N LEU A 34 -19.84 -6.08 5.83
CA LEU A 34 -20.31 -4.86 5.16
C LEU A 34 -20.22 -4.95 3.61
N SER A 35 -19.45 -5.90 3.10
CA SER A 35 -19.26 -6.14 1.66
C SER A 35 -20.34 -7.03 1.03
N LEU A 36 -21.38 -7.40 1.77
CA LEU A 36 -22.47 -8.27 1.31
C LEU A 36 -23.06 -7.77 -0.03
N SER A 37 -22.92 -8.56 -1.09
CA SER A 37 -23.36 -8.16 -2.44
C SER A 37 -24.89 -8.22 -2.55
N ILE A 38 -25.47 -7.51 -3.53
CA ILE A 38 -26.92 -7.59 -3.76
C ILE A 38 -27.34 -9.01 -4.19
N ALA A 39 -26.49 -9.71 -4.95
CA ALA A 39 -26.72 -11.10 -5.32
C ALA A 39 -26.76 -12.02 -4.08
N GLN A 40 -25.88 -11.79 -3.10
CA GLN A 40 -25.92 -12.52 -1.83
C GLN A 40 -27.18 -12.20 -1.02
N VAL A 41 -27.63 -10.94 -1.01
CA VAL A 41 -28.91 -10.58 -0.39
C VAL A 41 -30.08 -11.32 -1.06
N GLN A 42 -30.10 -11.39 -2.39
CA GLN A 42 -31.13 -12.14 -3.12
C GLN A 42 -31.07 -13.64 -2.78
N ALA A 43 -29.88 -14.22 -2.71
CA ALA A 43 -29.68 -15.61 -2.29
C ALA A 43 -30.22 -15.87 -0.88
N MET A 44 -29.89 -15.00 0.10
CA MET A 44 -30.41 -15.12 1.46
C MET A 44 -31.93 -15.07 1.52
N VAL A 45 -32.56 -14.20 0.72
CA VAL A 45 -34.02 -14.11 0.64
C VAL A 45 -34.62 -15.39 0.04
N LYS A 46 -33.98 -15.93 -1.01
CA LYS A 46 -34.39 -17.19 -1.63
C LYS A 46 -34.23 -18.38 -0.69
N ASP A 47 -33.15 -18.43 0.08
CA ASP A 47 -32.89 -19.52 1.02
C ASP A 47 -33.87 -19.49 2.20
N MET A 48 -34.15 -18.30 2.75
CA MET A 48 -35.00 -18.17 3.93
C MET A 48 -36.50 -18.23 3.59
N TYR A 49 -36.91 -17.61 2.49
CA TYR A 49 -38.32 -17.41 2.17
C TYR A 49 -38.77 -18.13 0.89
N HIS A 50 -37.87 -18.85 0.20
CA HIS A 50 -38.17 -19.57 -1.05
C HIS A 50 -38.77 -18.69 -2.15
N VAL A 51 -38.37 -17.42 -2.16
CA VAL A 51 -38.93 -16.39 -3.04
C VAL A 51 -37.80 -15.64 -3.74
N ASP A 52 -37.93 -15.45 -5.05
CA ASP A 52 -37.07 -14.57 -5.81
C ASP A 52 -37.50 -13.09 -5.61
N VAL A 53 -36.51 -12.20 -5.48
CA VAL A 53 -36.72 -10.75 -5.36
C VAL A 53 -35.86 -9.99 -6.36
N GLY A 54 -36.41 -8.90 -6.90
CA GLY A 54 -35.69 -8.05 -7.83
C GLY A 54 -34.51 -7.33 -7.18
N TYR A 55 -33.49 -6.99 -7.99
CA TYR A 55 -32.28 -6.28 -7.57
C TYR A 55 -32.61 -5.01 -6.78
N THR A 56 -33.50 -4.16 -7.30
CA THR A 56 -33.88 -2.88 -6.68
C THR A 56 -34.48 -3.08 -5.28
N LYS A 57 -35.26 -4.15 -5.08
CA LYS A 57 -35.90 -4.44 -3.79
C LYS A 57 -34.88 -4.93 -2.77
N ALA A 58 -33.99 -5.84 -3.17
CA ALA A 58 -32.86 -6.29 -2.36
C ALA A 58 -31.92 -5.13 -1.99
N TRP A 59 -31.60 -4.25 -2.95
CA TRP A 59 -30.80 -3.05 -2.73
C TRP A 59 -31.47 -2.08 -1.73
N LYS A 60 -32.79 -1.84 -1.86
CA LYS A 60 -33.55 -1.03 -0.88
C LYS A 60 -33.52 -1.66 0.51
N GLY A 61 -33.64 -2.98 0.62
CA GLY A 61 -33.56 -3.71 1.89
C GLY A 61 -32.20 -3.58 2.56
N LYS A 62 -31.12 -3.81 1.81
CA LYS A 62 -29.74 -3.60 2.27
C LYS A 62 -29.50 -2.17 2.76
N ASN A 63 -29.93 -1.15 2.00
CA ASN A 63 -29.74 0.25 2.39
C ASN A 63 -30.53 0.64 3.65
N LYS A 64 -31.72 0.08 3.85
CA LYS A 64 -32.46 0.24 5.11
C LYS A 64 -31.69 -0.36 6.29
N ALA A 65 -31.10 -1.54 6.12
CA ALA A 65 -30.27 -2.17 7.14
C ALA A 65 -29.03 -1.30 7.45
N LEU A 66 -28.32 -0.81 6.44
CA LEU A 66 -27.20 0.12 6.62
C LEU A 66 -27.61 1.38 7.38
N LYS A 67 -28.74 2.00 7.01
CA LYS A 67 -29.27 3.17 7.72
C LYS A 67 -29.60 2.88 9.18
N ARG A 68 -30.08 1.66 9.49
CA ARG A 68 -30.37 1.23 10.86
C ARG A 68 -29.11 0.98 11.69
N ILE A 69 -28.01 0.56 11.05
CA ILE A 69 -26.73 0.29 11.71
C ILE A 69 -25.95 1.59 11.94
N PHE A 70 -25.86 2.45 10.92
CA PHE A 70 -24.93 3.59 10.89
C PHE A 70 -25.60 4.98 10.89
N GLY A 71 -26.93 5.04 10.90
CA GLY A 71 -27.67 6.29 10.76
C GLY A 71 -27.78 6.75 9.30
N SER A 72 -28.31 7.96 9.11
CA SER A 72 -28.42 8.53 7.76
C SER A 72 -27.10 9.12 7.26
N TRP A 73 -27.03 9.34 5.96
CA TRP A 73 -25.89 10.00 5.33
C TRP A 73 -25.73 11.44 5.84
N GLU A 74 -26.84 12.18 5.93
CA GLU A 74 -26.89 13.57 6.38
C GLU A 74 -26.44 13.69 7.84
N GLN A 75 -26.98 12.83 8.71
CA GLN A 75 -26.60 12.79 10.13
C GLN A 75 -25.10 12.50 10.29
N SER A 76 -24.55 11.60 9.47
CA SER A 76 -23.12 11.27 9.54
C SER A 76 -22.20 12.43 9.20
N TYR A 77 -22.60 13.34 8.30
CA TYR A 77 -21.84 14.58 8.04
C TYR A 77 -22.04 15.60 9.15
N ALA A 78 -23.27 15.77 9.65
CA ALA A 78 -23.57 16.70 10.74
C ALA A 78 -22.80 16.36 12.04
N GLU A 79 -22.60 15.08 12.31
CA GLU A 79 -21.89 14.61 13.51
C GLU A 79 -20.37 14.46 13.31
N LEU A 80 -19.85 14.66 12.09
CA LEU A 80 -18.48 14.27 11.75
C LEU A 80 -17.42 15.02 12.58
N ARG A 81 -17.60 16.33 12.77
CA ARG A 81 -16.70 17.15 13.59
C ARG A 81 -16.68 16.71 15.05
N MET A 82 -17.85 16.43 15.62
CA MET A 82 -17.96 15.91 16.99
C MET A 82 -17.33 14.53 17.12
N TYR A 83 -17.55 13.65 16.15
CA TYR A 83 -16.94 12.32 16.12
C TYR A 83 -15.41 12.41 16.11
N PHE A 84 -14.85 13.26 15.27
CA PHE A 84 -13.41 13.50 15.22
C PHE A 84 -12.87 14.14 16.50
N THR A 85 -13.62 15.00 17.17
CA THR A 85 -13.27 15.55 18.49
C THR A 85 -13.20 14.45 19.55
N ALA A 86 -14.19 13.55 19.58
CA ALA A 86 -14.17 12.41 20.50
C ALA A 86 -12.99 11.45 20.18
N LEU A 87 -12.67 11.27 18.89
CA LEU A 87 -11.56 10.46 18.44
C LEU A 87 -10.21 11.05 18.89
N THR A 88 -9.98 12.36 18.79
CA THR A 88 -8.71 12.97 19.22
C THR A 88 -8.53 12.93 20.73
N ILE A 89 -9.61 13.07 21.50
CA ILE A 89 -9.59 12.90 22.97
C ILE A 89 -9.22 11.46 23.32
N SER A 90 -9.83 10.48 22.64
CA SER A 90 -9.63 9.05 22.93
C SER A 90 -8.33 8.48 22.37
N ASN A 91 -7.76 9.13 21.34
CA ASN A 91 -6.53 8.73 20.67
C ASN A 91 -5.59 9.95 20.51
N PRO A 92 -4.92 10.35 21.60
CA PRO A 92 -4.04 11.52 21.63
C PRO A 92 -2.98 11.49 20.52
N GLY A 93 -2.63 12.67 20.01
CA GLY A 93 -1.70 12.81 18.89
C GLY A 93 -2.31 12.58 17.51
N THR A 94 -3.60 12.21 17.42
CA THR A 94 -4.32 12.17 16.14
C THR A 94 -4.41 13.58 15.56
N ILE A 95 -3.97 13.73 14.30
CA ILE A 95 -4.02 14.99 13.56
C ILE A 95 -5.17 14.94 12.57
N ILE A 96 -5.93 16.04 12.51
CA ILE A 96 -7.11 16.18 11.66
C ILE A 96 -7.08 17.56 11.04
N ASP A 97 -7.39 17.65 9.75
CA ASP A 97 -7.51 18.92 9.04
C ASP A 97 -8.82 18.94 8.23
N PHE A 98 -9.61 19.99 8.41
CA PHE A 98 -10.89 20.19 7.72
C PHE A 98 -10.75 21.34 6.74
N ASP A 99 -11.05 21.09 5.46
CA ASP A 99 -11.27 22.13 4.46
C ASP A 99 -12.76 22.24 4.18
N SER A 100 -13.35 23.41 4.44
CA SER A 100 -14.79 23.65 4.33
C SER A 100 -15.05 25.01 3.72
N GLU A 101 -16.07 25.07 2.88
CA GLU A 101 -16.61 26.32 2.38
C GLU A 101 -17.67 26.84 3.35
N TRP A 102 -17.63 28.14 3.62
CA TRP A 102 -18.52 28.80 4.56
C TRP A 102 -19.37 29.83 3.85
N GLY A 103 -20.66 29.85 4.17
CA GLY A 103 -21.57 30.91 3.79
C GLY A 103 -22.46 31.32 4.96
N PRO A 104 -23.39 32.28 4.76
CA PRO A 104 -24.25 32.77 5.82
C PRO A 104 -25.13 31.64 6.40
N GLY A 105 -24.80 31.18 7.60
CA GLY A 105 -25.55 30.14 8.32
C GLY A 105 -25.36 28.70 7.79
N TRP A 106 -24.40 28.45 6.91
CA TRP A 106 -24.13 27.10 6.41
C TRP A 106 -22.63 26.82 6.24
N GLU A 107 -22.30 25.54 6.39
CA GLU A 107 -20.97 24.98 6.16
C GLU A 107 -21.10 23.84 5.14
N ARG A 108 -20.24 23.84 4.13
CA ARG A 108 -20.10 22.70 3.21
C ARG A 108 -18.71 22.11 3.34
N LEU A 109 -18.65 20.91 3.89
CA LEU A 109 -17.41 20.14 3.93
C LEU A 109 -16.92 19.86 2.50
N LYS A 110 -15.72 20.34 2.17
CA LYS A 110 -15.04 19.99 0.92
C LYS A 110 -14.17 18.76 1.14
N ARG A 111 -13.30 18.81 2.16
CA ARG A 111 -12.27 17.80 2.40
C ARG A 111 -12.03 17.61 3.89
N VAL A 112 -11.63 16.40 4.27
CA VAL A 112 -11.15 16.12 5.63
C VAL A 112 -10.01 15.13 5.58
N PHE A 113 -8.94 15.42 6.31
CA PHE A 113 -7.75 14.60 6.47
C PHE A 113 -7.69 14.11 7.91
N TRP A 114 -7.20 12.88 8.10
CA TRP A 114 -6.83 12.40 9.42
C TRP A 114 -5.65 11.42 9.36
N SER A 115 -4.80 11.48 10.39
CA SER A 115 -3.77 10.50 10.69
C SER A 115 -3.78 10.22 12.18
N PHE A 116 -3.86 8.93 12.55
CA PHE A 116 -3.99 8.52 13.94
C PHE A 116 -2.65 8.70 14.68
N GLY A 117 -2.69 9.15 15.94
CA GLY A 117 -1.47 9.38 16.72
C GLY A 117 -0.49 8.21 16.74
N PRO A 118 -0.95 6.96 17.00
CA PRO A 118 -0.11 5.77 16.92
C PRO A 118 0.50 5.51 15.52
N SER A 119 -0.21 5.87 14.44
CA SER A 119 0.33 5.76 13.07
C SER A 119 1.46 6.76 12.85
N ILE A 120 1.30 8.01 13.32
CA ILE A 120 2.32 9.07 13.21
C ILE A 120 3.60 8.64 13.94
N ILE A 121 3.47 8.19 15.18
CA ILE A 121 4.62 7.76 16.00
C ILE A 121 5.25 6.49 15.41
N GLY A 122 4.44 5.46 15.13
CA GLY A 122 4.93 4.15 14.70
C GLY A 122 5.57 4.15 13.31
N PHE A 123 5.24 5.11 12.45
CA PHE A 123 5.86 5.20 11.13
C PHE A 123 7.38 5.47 11.20
N ASN A 124 7.87 6.06 12.28
CA ASN A 124 9.32 6.25 12.48
C ASN A 124 10.10 4.93 12.53
N SER A 125 9.44 3.83 12.93
CA SER A 125 9.98 2.46 12.90
C SER A 125 9.70 1.71 11.60
N CYS A 126 8.90 2.26 10.69
CA CYS A 126 8.64 1.67 9.36
C CYS A 126 9.77 1.97 8.38
N HIS A 127 9.73 1.42 7.17
CA HIS A 127 10.58 1.89 6.09
C HIS A 127 10.28 3.36 5.73
N PRO A 128 11.27 4.17 5.29
CA PRO A 128 11.07 5.57 4.89
C PRO A 128 10.39 5.68 3.51
N VAL A 129 9.33 4.90 3.32
CA VAL A 129 8.61 4.72 2.06
C VAL A 129 7.12 4.82 2.37
N LEU A 130 6.43 5.72 1.69
CA LEU A 130 4.96 5.80 1.72
C LEU A 130 4.40 5.50 0.35
N SER A 131 3.48 4.55 0.31
CA SER A 131 2.54 4.34 -0.78
C SER A 131 1.40 5.34 -0.69
N VAL A 132 0.98 5.91 -1.81
CA VAL A 132 -0.25 6.70 -1.87
C VAL A 132 -1.16 6.24 -3.00
N ASP A 133 -2.46 6.18 -2.73
CA ASP A 133 -3.49 5.79 -3.69
C ASP A 133 -4.84 6.44 -3.37
N GLY A 134 -5.68 6.56 -4.40
CA GLY A 134 -7.02 7.12 -4.34
C GLY A 134 -8.05 6.08 -4.76
N THR A 135 -9.23 6.11 -4.12
CA THR A 135 -10.32 5.25 -4.54
C THR A 135 -11.68 5.93 -4.42
N PHE A 136 -12.54 5.71 -5.41
CA PHE A 136 -13.85 6.33 -5.44
C PHE A 136 -14.78 5.82 -4.34
N LEU A 137 -15.51 6.75 -3.73
CA LEU A 137 -16.61 6.46 -2.84
C LEU A 137 -17.86 6.09 -3.65
N HIS A 138 -18.57 5.05 -3.22
CA HIS A 138 -19.73 4.51 -3.92
C HIS A 138 -21.07 4.91 -3.27
N GLY A 139 -21.01 5.70 -2.19
CA GLY A 139 -22.15 6.16 -1.42
C GLY A 139 -23.08 7.14 -2.10
N LYS A 140 -24.00 7.71 -1.30
CA LYS A 140 -24.90 8.81 -1.71
C LYS A 140 -24.07 10.02 -2.14
N TYR A 141 -23.12 10.43 -1.29
CA TYR A 141 -22.16 11.47 -1.60
C TYR A 141 -20.96 10.82 -2.30
N LYS A 142 -20.67 11.28 -3.52
CA LYS A 142 -19.49 10.89 -4.27
C LYS A 142 -18.26 11.59 -3.68
N GLY A 143 -17.09 11.19 -4.16
CA GLY A 143 -15.80 11.71 -3.72
C GLY A 143 -14.74 10.63 -3.81
N THR A 144 -13.55 10.95 -3.32
CA THR A 144 -12.41 10.04 -3.31
C THR A 144 -11.90 9.87 -1.88
N LEU A 145 -11.66 8.62 -1.49
CA LEU A 145 -10.86 8.29 -0.33
C LEU A 145 -9.40 8.22 -0.78
N LEU A 146 -8.60 9.18 -0.35
CA LEU A 146 -7.14 9.16 -0.50
C LEU A 146 -6.52 8.48 0.72
N MET A 147 -5.43 7.76 0.51
CA MET A 147 -4.72 7.10 1.60
C MET A 147 -3.22 7.06 1.40
N ALA A 148 -2.51 7.06 2.52
CA ALA A 148 -1.09 6.81 2.61
C ALA A 148 -0.85 5.57 3.47
N THR A 149 -0.01 4.66 2.99
CA THR A 149 0.38 3.44 3.72
C THR A 149 1.89 3.24 3.68
N GLY A 150 2.49 2.93 4.81
CA GLY A 150 3.87 2.51 4.94
C GLY A 150 3.99 0.98 4.97
N GLU A 151 5.21 0.54 5.25
CA GLU A 151 5.53 -0.87 5.45
C GLU A 151 6.48 -1.02 6.64
N ASP A 152 6.18 -1.93 7.56
CA ASP A 152 7.07 -2.26 8.67
C ASP A 152 8.23 -3.18 8.23
N ALA A 153 9.17 -3.46 9.13
CA ALA A 153 10.30 -4.34 8.83
C ALA A 153 9.95 -5.81 8.60
N GLU A 154 8.72 -6.25 8.87
CA GLU A 154 8.24 -7.59 8.51
C GLU A 154 7.62 -7.63 7.09
N ASP A 155 7.65 -6.51 6.39
CA ASP A 155 6.93 -6.23 5.15
C ASP A 155 5.39 -6.25 5.33
N HIS A 156 4.86 -5.93 6.53
CA HIS A 156 3.42 -5.76 6.71
C HIS A 156 2.97 -4.34 6.35
N ILE A 157 1.75 -4.24 5.83
CA ILE A 157 1.09 -2.97 5.56
C ILE A 157 0.93 -2.18 6.87
N PHE A 158 1.33 -0.91 6.83
CA PHE A 158 1.18 0.03 7.94
C PHE A 158 0.29 1.21 7.53
N PRO A 159 -0.99 1.26 7.93
CA PRO A 159 -1.87 2.37 7.57
C PRO A 159 -1.42 3.67 8.24
N TYR A 160 -1.16 4.71 7.44
CA TYR A 160 -0.57 5.95 7.91
C TYR A 160 -1.58 7.11 8.01
N ALA A 161 -2.21 7.45 6.90
CA ALA A 161 -3.12 8.60 6.83
C ALA A 161 -4.21 8.42 5.78
N PHE A 162 -5.27 9.21 5.91
CA PHE A 162 -6.46 9.13 5.07
C PHE A 162 -6.98 10.54 4.79
N ALA A 163 -7.69 10.70 3.68
CA ALA A 163 -8.51 11.88 3.44
C ALA A 163 -9.74 11.55 2.60
N ILE A 164 -10.81 12.31 2.81
CA ILE A 164 -11.95 12.37 1.90
C ILE A 164 -11.84 13.68 1.14
N ASP A 165 -11.96 13.58 -0.18
CA ASP A 165 -11.85 14.71 -1.09
C ASP A 165 -12.97 14.69 -2.14
N GLU A 166 -13.19 15.84 -2.79
CA GLU A 166 -14.22 16.06 -3.80
C GLU A 166 -13.94 15.27 -5.09
N GLY A 167 -12.66 14.96 -5.36
CA GLY A 167 -12.23 14.11 -6.47
C GLY A 167 -10.72 13.98 -6.63
N GLU A 168 -10.28 13.26 -7.66
CA GLU A 168 -8.85 13.10 -7.98
C GLU A 168 -8.37 14.20 -8.91
N ASN A 169 -8.02 15.35 -8.34
CA ASN A 169 -7.44 16.47 -9.06
C ASN A 169 -6.14 16.95 -8.38
N ARG A 170 -5.44 17.88 -9.05
CA ARG A 170 -4.15 18.41 -8.59
C ARG A 170 -4.23 19.03 -7.20
N GLU A 171 -5.29 19.80 -6.93
CA GLU A 171 -5.47 20.53 -5.68
C GLU A 171 -5.74 19.57 -4.50
N SER A 172 -6.61 18.60 -4.71
CA SER A 172 -6.94 17.53 -3.77
C SER A 172 -5.70 16.73 -3.36
N TRP A 173 -4.91 16.26 -4.34
CA TRP A 173 -3.66 15.54 -4.06
C TRP A 173 -2.61 16.42 -3.37
N LEU A 174 -2.47 17.68 -3.77
CA LEU A 174 -1.51 18.59 -3.16
C LEU A 174 -1.86 18.85 -1.69
N TRP A 175 -3.14 19.12 -1.40
CA TRP A 175 -3.63 19.33 -0.04
C TRP A 175 -3.44 18.08 0.83
N PHE A 176 -3.80 16.90 0.31
CA PHE A 176 -3.57 15.64 1.01
C PHE A 176 -2.09 15.41 1.33
N LEU A 177 -1.21 15.53 0.33
CA LEU A 177 0.22 15.29 0.52
C LEU A 177 0.88 16.32 1.43
N HIS A 178 0.44 17.58 1.44
CA HIS A 178 0.91 18.56 2.42
C HIS A 178 0.52 18.17 3.84
N ASN A 179 -0.70 17.65 4.05
CA ASN A 179 -1.11 17.17 5.37
C ASN A 179 -0.34 15.91 5.79
N VAL A 180 -0.06 14.99 4.87
CA VAL A 180 0.87 13.87 5.12
C VAL A 180 2.25 14.42 5.51
N TYR A 181 2.81 15.35 4.75
CA TYR A 181 4.13 15.94 5.01
C TYR A 181 4.25 16.57 6.40
N LYS A 182 3.25 17.35 6.83
CA LYS A 182 3.20 18.00 8.16
C LYS A 182 3.24 17.02 9.33
N THR A 183 2.82 15.77 9.13
CA THR A 183 2.78 14.74 10.18
C THR A 183 4.06 13.91 10.27
N LEU A 184 4.97 14.03 9.30
CA LEU A 184 6.20 13.26 9.24
C LEU A 184 7.33 13.90 10.06
N ASP A 185 8.33 13.09 10.44
CA ASP A 185 9.59 13.60 10.96
C ASP A 185 10.32 14.43 9.88
N PRO A 186 10.55 15.74 10.11
CA PRO A 186 11.16 16.63 9.12
C PRO A 186 12.62 16.30 8.81
N THR A 187 13.29 15.52 9.65
CA THR A 187 14.69 15.12 9.45
C THR A 187 14.83 13.89 8.56
N ARG A 188 13.71 13.25 8.22
CA ARG A 188 13.69 11.93 7.58
C ARG A 188 13.32 12.01 6.10
N PRO A 189 14.26 11.75 5.18
CA PRO A 189 13.95 11.72 3.75
C PRO A 189 13.01 10.56 3.40
N ILE A 190 11.86 10.90 2.81
CA ILE A 190 10.82 9.93 2.43
C ILE A 190 10.80 9.67 0.92
N CYS A 191 10.61 8.40 0.54
CA CYS A 191 10.26 7.99 -0.81
C CYS A 191 8.74 7.82 -0.93
N ILE A 192 8.09 8.66 -1.73
CA ILE A 192 6.69 8.49 -2.09
C ILE A 192 6.60 7.56 -3.30
N ILE A 193 5.75 6.54 -3.21
CA ILE A 193 5.42 5.65 -4.33
C ILE A 193 3.95 5.82 -4.66
N SER A 194 3.66 6.06 -5.94
CA SER A 194 2.28 6.21 -6.44
C SER A 194 2.12 5.57 -7.80
N ASP A 195 0.87 5.48 -8.23
CA ASP A 195 0.55 5.11 -9.61
C ASP A 195 0.89 6.24 -10.58
N ARG A 196 1.05 5.86 -11.84
CA ARG A 196 1.30 6.79 -12.94
C ARG A 196 -0.03 7.35 -13.45
N PHE A 197 -0.60 8.32 -12.76
CA PHE A 197 -1.64 9.19 -13.30
C PHE A 197 -1.06 10.55 -13.67
N ARG A 198 -1.54 11.13 -14.78
CA ARG A 198 -0.91 12.28 -15.49
C ARG A 198 -0.76 13.57 -14.65
N GLY A 199 -1.33 13.63 -13.44
CA GLY A 199 -1.23 14.79 -12.53
C GLY A 199 -0.23 14.67 -11.36
N ASN A 200 0.27 13.47 -11.02
CA ASN A 200 0.86 13.25 -9.69
C ASN A 200 2.34 13.62 -9.54
N VAL A 201 3.16 13.56 -10.61
CA VAL A 201 4.62 13.78 -10.46
C VAL A 201 4.94 15.19 -9.95
N ASN A 202 4.33 16.21 -10.57
CA ASN A 202 4.53 17.59 -10.16
C ASN A 202 3.94 17.82 -8.77
N VAL A 203 2.78 17.24 -8.45
CA VAL A 203 2.13 17.38 -7.15
C VAL A 203 2.96 16.79 -6.02
N VAL A 204 3.51 15.58 -6.20
CA VAL A 204 4.39 14.97 -5.22
C VAL A 204 5.66 15.80 -5.05
N ARG A 205 6.28 16.26 -6.13
CA ARG A 205 7.47 17.12 -6.05
C ARG A 205 7.19 18.44 -5.33
N ASP A 206 6.04 19.04 -5.56
CA ASP A 206 5.65 20.31 -4.93
C ASP A 206 5.34 20.11 -3.43
N ALA A 207 4.73 18.98 -3.06
CA ALA A 207 4.43 18.64 -1.65
C ALA A 207 5.62 18.09 -0.86
N PHE A 208 6.50 17.35 -1.53
CA PHE A 208 7.68 16.67 -0.98
C PHE A 208 8.94 17.15 -1.73
N PRO A 209 9.50 18.30 -1.34
CA PRO A 209 10.54 18.96 -2.12
C PRO A 209 11.87 18.19 -2.14
N PRO A 210 12.51 17.97 -3.32
CA PRO A 210 13.73 17.18 -3.43
C PRO A 210 14.94 17.72 -2.65
N GLN A 211 14.98 19.02 -2.34
CA GLN A 211 16.07 19.64 -1.59
C GLN A 211 16.22 19.10 -0.16
N TYR A 212 15.15 18.53 0.41
CA TYR A 212 15.18 17.85 1.71
C TYR A 212 15.41 16.33 1.57
N GLY A 213 15.80 15.89 0.37
CA GLY A 213 16.09 14.50 0.06
C GLY A 213 14.86 13.67 -0.28
N HIS A 214 13.63 14.20 -0.24
CA HIS A 214 12.44 13.43 -0.65
C HIS A 214 12.51 13.03 -2.12
N VAL A 215 11.93 11.88 -2.45
CA VAL A 215 11.86 11.40 -3.83
C VAL A 215 10.50 10.81 -4.16
N HIS A 216 10.14 10.83 -5.43
CA HIS A 216 8.96 10.17 -5.98
C HIS A 216 9.37 8.99 -6.87
N ARG A 217 8.62 7.89 -6.81
CA ARG A 217 8.80 6.68 -7.64
C ARG A 217 7.44 6.14 -8.08
N TYR A 218 7.43 5.35 -9.14
CA TYR A 218 6.22 4.66 -9.58
C TYR A 218 6.14 3.24 -9.04
N TYR A 219 4.89 2.79 -8.87
CA TYR A 219 4.59 1.37 -8.74
C TYR A 219 4.99 0.59 -10.01
N LEU A 220 5.98 -0.29 -9.87
CA LEU A 220 6.47 -1.10 -11.00
C LEU A 220 5.41 -2.06 -11.52
N ARG A 221 4.53 -2.54 -10.63
CA ARG A 221 3.40 -3.40 -11.02
C ARG A 221 2.49 -2.70 -12.02
N HIS A 222 2.07 -1.48 -11.71
CA HIS A 222 1.23 -0.66 -12.58
C HIS A 222 1.92 -0.29 -13.90
N LEU A 223 3.22 0.01 -13.87
CA LEU A 223 3.98 0.20 -15.10
C LEU A 223 4.04 -1.08 -15.94
N THR A 224 4.16 -2.23 -15.30
CA THR A 224 4.17 -3.53 -15.97
C THR A 224 2.81 -3.86 -16.57
N ASP A 225 1.72 -3.58 -15.85
CA ASP A 225 0.36 -3.77 -16.35
C ASP A 225 0.06 -2.79 -17.50
N ASN A 226 0.54 -1.54 -17.43
CA ASN A 226 0.49 -0.59 -18.54
C ASN A 226 1.27 -1.10 -19.77
N PHE A 227 2.48 -1.64 -19.56
CA PHE A 227 3.25 -2.23 -20.64
C PHE A 227 2.57 -3.47 -21.22
N LEU A 228 1.94 -4.31 -20.37
CA LEU A 228 1.15 -5.46 -20.81
C LEU A 228 -0.01 -5.04 -21.72
N GLN A 229 -0.70 -3.93 -21.42
CA GLN A 229 -1.75 -3.41 -22.30
C GLN A 229 -1.21 -2.98 -23.67
N LEU A 230 0.03 -2.49 -23.71
CA LEU A 230 0.70 -2.06 -24.95
C LEU A 230 1.22 -3.24 -25.77
N CYS A 231 1.98 -4.15 -25.16
CA CYS A 231 2.61 -5.27 -25.86
C CYS A 231 1.67 -6.47 -26.06
N LYS A 232 0.56 -6.55 -25.28
CA LYS A 232 -0.41 -7.65 -25.28
C LYS A 232 0.22 -9.03 -25.06
N SER A 233 1.40 -9.08 -24.44
CA SER A 233 2.20 -10.28 -24.22
C SER A 233 2.68 -10.40 -22.78
N LYS A 234 2.28 -11.49 -22.12
CA LYS A 234 2.66 -11.73 -20.72
C LYS A 234 4.15 -11.99 -20.56
N SER A 235 4.78 -12.69 -21.51
CA SER A 235 6.23 -12.96 -21.47
C SER A 235 7.06 -11.69 -21.54
N ASP A 236 6.57 -10.67 -22.26
CA ASP A 236 7.32 -9.44 -22.46
C ASP A 236 7.02 -8.41 -21.38
N ALA A 237 5.80 -8.43 -20.83
CA ALA A 237 5.53 -7.80 -19.55
C ALA A 237 6.43 -8.37 -18.43
N ASP A 238 6.66 -9.69 -18.40
CA ASP A 238 7.62 -10.30 -17.47
C ASP A 238 9.07 -9.85 -17.77
N LEU A 239 9.45 -9.72 -19.04
CA LEU A 239 10.76 -9.20 -19.41
C LEU A 239 10.96 -7.76 -18.92
N PHE A 240 9.95 -6.90 -19.08
CA PHE A 240 9.94 -5.53 -18.54
C PHE A 240 10.00 -5.51 -17.01
N TRP A 241 9.21 -6.38 -16.35
CA TRP A 241 9.26 -6.55 -14.89
C TRP A 241 10.67 -6.93 -14.42
N ARG A 242 11.32 -7.88 -15.09
CA ARG A 242 12.70 -8.28 -14.78
C ARG A 242 13.67 -7.13 -15.02
N ALA A 243 13.57 -6.43 -16.14
CA ALA A 243 14.41 -5.25 -16.42
C ALA A 243 14.24 -4.17 -15.35
N SER A 244 13.01 -3.89 -14.91
CA SER A 244 12.74 -2.86 -13.90
C SER A 244 13.18 -3.27 -12.47
N THR A 245 13.27 -4.55 -12.16
CA THR A 245 13.55 -5.06 -10.81
C THR A 245 15.00 -5.51 -10.58
N VAL A 246 15.80 -5.72 -11.63
CA VAL A 246 17.21 -6.06 -11.48
C VAL A 246 17.99 -4.92 -10.82
N VAL A 247 18.95 -5.31 -9.96
CA VAL A 247 19.87 -4.38 -9.28
C VAL A 247 21.25 -4.31 -9.95
N SER A 248 21.52 -5.21 -10.90
CA SER A 248 22.75 -5.24 -11.68
C SER A 248 22.65 -4.34 -12.91
N ALA A 249 23.59 -3.42 -13.08
CA ALA A 249 23.64 -2.52 -14.24
C ALA A 249 23.85 -3.27 -15.56
N GLN A 250 24.76 -4.25 -15.58
CA GLN A 250 24.98 -5.09 -16.76
C GLN A 250 23.69 -5.81 -17.17
N LYS A 251 23.09 -6.56 -16.24
CA LYS A 251 21.83 -7.27 -16.51
C LYS A 251 20.68 -6.35 -16.93
N PHE A 252 20.63 -5.13 -16.40
CA PHE A 252 19.65 -4.13 -16.83
C PHE A 252 19.82 -3.78 -18.32
N GLU A 253 21.03 -3.43 -18.75
CA GLU A 253 21.28 -3.07 -20.16
C GLU A 253 21.05 -4.27 -21.09
N GLU A 254 21.42 -5.49 -20.69
CA GLU A 254 21.07 -6.71 -21.45
C GLU A 254 19.56 -6.84 -21.67
N LEU A 255 18.77 -6.78 -20.59
CA LEU A 255 17.31 -6.94 -20.68
C LEU A 255 16.66 -5.78 -21.44
N LYS A 256 17.19 -4.56 -21.27
CA LYS A 256 16.73 -3.37 -21.98
C LYS A 256 17.01 -3.45 -23.48
N ASN A 257 18.17 -3.98 -23.89
CA ASN A 257 18.49 -4.18 -25.30
C ASN A 257 17.54 -5.21 -25.94
N ILE A 258 17.30 -6.34 -25.26
CA ILE A 258 16.32 -7.34 -25.71
C ILE A 258 14.92 -6.71 -25.85
N LEU A 259 14.48 -5.89 -24.88
CA LEU A 259 13.20 -5.18 -24.96
C LEU A 259 13.15 -4.21 -26.13
N THR A 260 14.23 -3.48 -26.39
CA THR A 260 14.32 -2.48 -27.46
C THR A 260 14.29 -3.13 -28.84
N GLU A 261 15.01 -4.24 -29.02
CA GLU A 261 15.05 -5.01 -30.27
C GLU A 261 13.70 -5.67 -30.56
N ARG A 262 13.07 -6.25 -29.54
CA ARG A 262 11.80 -6.99 -29.70
C ARG A 262 10.58 -6.07 -29.79
N TYR A 263 10.62 -4.91 -29.13
CA TYR A 263 9.50 -3.98 -29.05
C TYR A 263 9.96 -2.55 -29.36
N PRO A 264 9.88 -2.10 -30.62
CA PRO A 264 10.22 -0.73 -30.98
C PRO A 264 9.48 0.32 -30.14
N MET A 265 8.20 0.07 -29.81
CA MET A 265 7.37 0.93 -28.95
C MET A 265 7.86 1.03 -27.49
N PHE A 266 8.78 0.16 -27.05
CA PHE A 266 9.37 0.22 -25.72
C PHE A 266 10.21 1.50 -25.54
N VAL A 267 10.84 2.00 -26.60
CA VAL A 267 11.62 3.25 -26.54
C VAL A 267 10.71 4.43 -26.21
N ASP A 268 9.58 4.54 -26.90
CA ASP A 268 8.58 5.57 -26.63
C ASP A 268 7.94 5.39 -25.25
N PHE A 269 7.60 4.15 -24.89
CA PHE A 269 7.04 3.83 -23.59
C PHE A 269 7.98 4.23 -22.44
N SER A 270 9.24 3.78 -22.48
CA SER A 270 10.25 4.07 -21.46
C SER A 270 10.56 5.57 -21.36
N SER A 271 10.64 6.26 -22.50
CA SER A 271 10.77 7.72 -22.56
C SER A 271 9.57 8.42 -21.93
N SER A 272 8.35 7.92 -22.17
CA SER A 272 7.13 8.49 -21.61
C SER A 272 7.04 8.33 -20.08
N ILE A 273 7.58 7.25 -19.52
CA ILE A 273 7.59 7.03 -18.07
C ILE A 273 8.48 8.08 -17.38
N GLY A 274 9.53 8.53 -18.06
CA GLY A 274 10.47 9.53 -17.56
C GLY A 274 11.78 8.91 -17.08
N PRO A 275 12.51 9.60 -16.19
CA PRO A 275 13.84 9.19 -15.74
C PRO A 275 13.89 7.76 -15.17
N ARG A 276 15.00 7.05 -15.40
CA ARG A 276 15.12 5.62 -15.07
C ARG A 276 14.97 5.34 -13.58
N GLU A 277 15.38 6.26 -12.72
CA GLU A 277 15.22 6.16 -11.27
C GLU A 277 13.75 6.03 -10.85
N MET A 278 12.81 6.58 -11.62
CA MET A 278 11.37 6.49 -11.35
C MET A 278 10.86 5.05 -11.40
N TRP A 279 11.46 4.22 -12.26
CA TRP A 279 10.91 2.92 -12.62
C TRP A 279 11.92 1.75 -12.63
N THR A 280 13.17 1.96 -12.21
CA THR A 280 14.17 0.87 -12.16
C THR A 280 14.86 0.81 -10.81
N MET A 281 15.07 -0.41 -10.30
CA MET A 281 15.76 -0.66 -9.04
C MET A 281 17.25 -0.28 -9.07
N VAL A 282 17.92 -0.48 -10.22
CA VAL A 282 19.36 -0.22 -10.34
C VAL A 282 19.69 1.28 -10.32
N HIS A 283 18.84 2.15 -10.87
CA HIS A 283 19.02 3.60 -10.86
C HIS A 283 18.34 4.29 -9.66
N ASP A 284 17.55 3.57 -8.88
CA ASP A 284 16.78 4.11 -7.76
C ASP A 284 17.66 4.63 -6.61
N ASN A 285 18.92 4.16 -6.50
CA ASN A 285 19.81 4.38 -5.35
C ASN A 285 19.21 3.92 -4.00
N GLY A 286 18.33 2.91 -4.05
CA GLY A 286 17.77 2.28 -2.86
C GLY A 286 16.84 3.17 -2.04
N ARG A 287 16.28 4.20 -2.66
CA ARG A 287 15.32 5.12 -2.04
C ARG A 287 13.99 4.42 -1.75
N ARG A 288 13.58 3.46 -2.59
CA ARG A 288 12.39 2.64 -2.36
C ARG A 288 12.63 1.42 -1.47
N CYS A 289 13.82 1.27 -0.88
CA CYS A 289 14.21 0.16 -0.02
C CYS A 289 13.91 -1.24 -0.60
N GLY A 290 13.90 -1.41 -1.93
CA GLY A 290 13.61 -2.68 -2.58
C GLY A 290 12.13 -2.99 -2.76
N ARG A 291 11.23 -2.04 -2.51
CA ARG A 291 9.77 -2.19 -2.68
C ARG A 291 9.40 -1.94 -4.14
N HIS A 292 8.65 -2.88 -4.72
CA HIS A 292 8.30 -2.85 -6.15
C HIS A 292 7.03 -3.64 -6.51
N ASN A 293 6.58 -4.55 -5.64
CA ASN A 293 5.61 -5.62 -5.90
C ASN A 293 4.21 -5.39 -5.35
N THR A 294 4.07 -4.71 -4.22
CA THR A 294 2.78 -4.47 -3.57
C THR A 294 2.42 -3.00 -3.65
N ASN A 295 1.35 -2.67 -4.35
CA ASN A 295 0.65 -1.42 -4.09
C ASN A 295 -0.01 -1.59 -2.70
N LEU A 296 0.73 -1.20 -1.67
CA LEU A 296 0.35 -1.36 -0.27
C LEU A 296 -0.96 -0.64 0.02
N SER A 297 -1.17 0.50 -0.64
CA SER A 297 -2.42 1.24 -0.55
C SER A 297 -3.55 0.55 -1.30
N GLU A 298 -3.35 -0.12 -2.44
CA GLU A 298 -4.39 -0.97 -3.07
C GLU A 298 -4.84 -2.13 -2.17
N SER A 299 -3.86 -2.73 -1.47
CA SER A 299 -4.13 -3.83 -0.55
C SER A 299 -5.00 -3.35 0.62
N PHE A 300 -4.67 -2.20 1.20
CA PHE A 300 -5.49 -1.61 2.26
C PHE A 300 -6.82 -1.04 1.74
N ASN A 301 -6.83 -0.48 0.53
CA ASN A 301 -8.05 -0.08 -0.17
C ASN A 301 -9.00 -1.27 -0.32
N SER A 302 -8.48 -2.46 -0.62
CA SER A 302 -9.28 -3.69 -0.72
C SER A 302 -9.92 -4.08 0.62
N VAL A 303 -9.22 -3.88 1.74
CA VAL A 303 -9.79 -4.04 3.09
C VAL A 303 -10.96 -3.07 3.31
N LEU A 304 -10.84 -1.83 2.83
CA LEU A 304 -11.88 -0.81 2.95
C LEU A 304 -12.99 -0.89 1.90
N LYS A 305 -13.00 -1.89 1.00
CA LYS A 305 -13.96 -1.97 -0.11
C LYS A 305 -15.43 -1.92 0.36
N GLY A 306 -15.76 -2.61 1.45
CA GLY A 306 -17.10 -2.56 2.05
C GLY A 306 -17.44 -1.23 2.70
N ALA A 307 -16.44 -0.47 3.13
CA ALA A 307 -16.59 0.82 3.81
C ALA A 307 -16.86 1.99 2.85
N ARG A 308 -16.41 1.91 1.59
CA ARG A 308 -16.57 2.98 0.57
C ARG A 308 -18.02 3.35 0.24
N GLY A 309 -18.95 2.46 0.58
CA GLY A 309 -20.40 2.65 0.40
C GLY A 309 -21.14 3.03 1.68
N LEU A 310 -20.44 3.30 2.78
CA LEU A 310 -21.03 3.65 4.07
C LEU A 310 -21.14 5.16 4.27
N PRO A 311 -22.03 5.63 5.16
CA PRO A 311 -22.02 7.01 5.63
C PRO A 311 -20.63 7.42 6.16
N VAL A 312 -20.25 8.70 5.98
CA VAL A 312 -18.88 9.18 6.21
C VAL A 312 -18.33 8.85 7.59
N ARG A 313 -19.13 9.00 8.65
CA ARG A 313 -18.73 8.63 10.01
C ARG A 313 -18.39 7.15 10.14
N ALA A 314 -19.18 6.28 9.52
CA ALA A 314 -18.93 4.84 9.51
C ALA A 314 -17.70 4.47 8.67
N LEU A 315 -17.43 5.20 7.58
CA LEU A 315 -16.20 5.07 6.80
C LEU A 315 -14.98 5.44 7.65
N VAL A 316 -14.98 6.59 8.32
CA VAL A 316 -13.89 7.01 9.21
C VAL A 316 -13.70 5.99 10.34
N SER A 317 -14.79 5.55 10.97
CA SER A 317 -14.75 4.48 11.98
C SER A 317 -14.15 3.18 11.43
N SER A 318 -14.46 2.79 10.20
CA SER A 318 -13.85 1.63 9.56
C SER A 318 -12.34 1.78 9.40
N THR A 319 -11.84 2.98 9.03
CA THR A 319 -10.39 3.20 8.94
C THR A 319 -9.71 3.05 10.30
N PHE A 320 -10.35 3.51 11.38
CA PHE A 320 -9.84 3.33 12.75
C PHE A 320 -9.80 1.85 13.13
N HIS A 321 -10.91 1.11 13.01
CA HIS A 321 -10.97 -0.30 13.41
C HIS A 321 -10.02 -1.17 12.58
N CYS A 322 -9.94 -0.94 11.26
CA CYS A 322 -9.00 -1.67 10.41
C CYS A 322 -7.55 -1.35 10.82
N THR A 323 -7.20 -0.08 11.03
CA THR A 323 -5.84 0.28 11.47
C THR A 323 -5.50 -0.36 12.82
N MET A 324 -6.43 -0.30 13.78
CA MET A 324 -6.29 -0.91 15.09
C MET A 324 -6.09 -2.43 15.00
N MET A 325 -6.82 -3.13 14.13
CA MET A 325 -6.62 -4.58 13.92
C MET A 325 -5.21 -4.92 13.45
N TYR A 326 -4.64 -4.14 12.52
CA TYR A 326 -3.26 -4.33 12.07
C TYR A 326 -2.27 -4.09 13.22
N PHE A 327 -2.47 -3.01 13.98
CA PHE A 327 -1.56 -2.65 15.08
C PHE A 327 -1.63 -3.63 16.23
N PHE A 328 -2.82 -4.07 16.63
CA PHE A 328 -2.99 -5.06 17.69
C PHE A 328 -2.29 -6.38 17.33
N LYS A 329 -2.57 -6.90 16.13
CA LYS A 329 -1.95 -8.13 15.63
C LYS A 329 -0.43 -8.04 15.55
N ASN A 330 0.10 -6.88 15.14
CA ASN A 330 1.54 -6.67 15.04
C ASN A 330 2.19 -6.42 16.41
N CYS A 331 1.50 -5.79 17.36
CA CYS A 331 1.94 -5.63 18.73
C CYS A 331 2.10 -6.98 19.43
N GLU A 332 1.10 -7.87 19.33
CA GLU A 332 1.19 -9.24 19.88
C GLU A 332 2.40 -10.01 19.32
N ARG A 333 2.65 -9.87 18.02
CA ARG A 333 3.82 -10.48 17.37
C ARG A 333 5.13 -9.88 17.86
N GLY A 334 5.18 -8.56 18.02
CA GLY A 334 6.35 -7.80 18.48
C GLY A 334 6.73 -8.14 19.91
N LEU A 335 5.76 -8.22 20.83
CA LEU A 335 5.96 -8.62 22.22
C LEU A 335 6.53 -10.04 22.36
N ALA A 336 6.27 -10.90 21.38
CA ALA A 336 6.81 -12.26 21.30
C ALA A 336 8.19 -12.33 20.62
N MET A 337 8.83 -11.21 20.29
CA MET A 337 10.18 -11.16 19.72
C MET A 337 11.22 -10.87 20.81
N ASN A 338 12.33 -11.59 20.77
CA ASN A 338 13.48 -11.45 21.67
C ASN A 338 14.81 -11.31 20.92
N GLN A 339 14.73 -11.08 19.60
CA GLN A 339 15.87 -10.99 18.71
C GLN A 339 16.30 -9.53 18.52
N THR A 340 17.39 -9.30 17.78
CA THR A 340 17.84 -7.93 17.48
C THR A 340 17.05 -7.35 16.32
N LEU A 341 16.80 -8.15 15.29
CA LEU A 341 15.95 -7.78 14.15
C LEU A 341 14.57 -8.41 14.29
N THR A 342 13.63 -7.95 13.46
CA THR A 342 12.35 -8.61 13.31
C THR A 342 12.53 -10.05 12.76
N LYS A 343 11.64 -10.98 13.10
CA LYS A 343 11.75 -12.42 12.77
C LYS A 343 12.13 -12.71 11.32
N LYS A 344 11.50 -12.04 10.36
CA LYS A 344 11.77 -12.18 8.93
C LYS A 344 13.15 -11.68 8.54
N GLN A 345 13.59 -10.57 9.13
CA GLN A 345 14.92 -10.05 8.85
C GLN A 345 16.00 -10.88 9.51
N GLU A 346 15.73 -11.48 10.68
CA GLU A 346 16.65 -12.48 11.24
C GLU A 346 16.77 -13.72 10.37
N ALA A 347 15.64 -14.26 9.90
CA ALA A 347 15.66 -15.37 8.95
C ALA A 347 16.48 -15.03 7.69
N ARG A 348 16.34 -13.80 7.17
CA ARG A 348 17.14 -13.31 6.04
C ARG A 348 18.62 -13.16 6.38
N MET A 349 18.95 -12.68 7.58
CA MET A 349 20.32 -12.56 8.08
C MET A 349 20.99 -13.94 8.13
N HIS A 350 20.35 -14.90 8.79
CA HIS A 350 20.84 -16.27 8.91
C HIS A 350 20.99 -16.97 7.55
N ASP A 351 19.97 -16.90 6.69
CA ASP A 351 20.04 -17.45 5.32
C ASP A 351 21.20 -16.84 4.51
N GLY A 352 21.41 -15.53 4.66
CA GLY A 352 22.51 -14.84 4.00
C GLY A 352 23.90 -15.26 4.52
N ILE A 353 24.02 -15.48 5.83
CA ILE A 353 25.24 -16.00 6.47
C ILE A 353 25.56 -17.40 5.97
N GLU A 354 24.57 -18.30 5.94
CA GLU A 354 24.73 -19.67 5.46
C GLU A 354 25.15 -19.70 3.99
N LYS A 355 24.46 -18.95 3.12
CA LYS A 355 24.81 -18.84 1.71
C LYS A 355 26.20 -18.21 1.48
N GLY A 356 26.61 -17.32 2.38
CA GLY A 356 27.92 -16.68 2.34
C GLY A 356 29.08 -17.67 2.52
N ARG A 357 28.89 -18.81 3.19
CA ARG A 357 29.96 -19.78 3.50
C ARG A 357 30.70 -20.27 2.25
N TYR A 358 29.97 -20.44 1.14
CA TYR A 358 30.50 -20.92 -0.15
C TYR A 358 31.27 -19.88 -0.96
N LEU A 359 31.39 -18.65 -0.45
CA LEU A 359 32.15 -17.57 -1.08
C LEU A 359 33.57 -17.53 -0.52
N SER A 360 34.53 -17.06 -1.29
CA SER A 360 35.89 -16.77 -0.80
C SER A 360 36.08 -15.26 -0.62
N VAL A 361 36.98 -14.87 0.29
CA VAL A 361 37.26 -13.45 0.58
C VAL A 361 38.76 -13.21 0.51
N ARG A 362 39.12 -12.11 -0.13
CA ARG A 362 40.46 -11.53 -0.10
C ARG A 362 40.36 -10.11 0.45
N ARG A 363 41.12 -9.80 1.49
CA ARG A 363 41.22 -8.46 2.06
C ARG A 363 42.26 -7.65 1.29
N PHE A 364 41.93 -6.41 0.92
CA PHE A 364 42.88 -5.47 0.32
C PHE A 364 43.42 -4.46 1.34
N ASN A 365 42.55 -3.95 2.21
CA ASN A 365 42.91 -3.07 3.32
C ASN A 365 41.90 -3.24 4.47
N ASP A 366 41.84 -2.31 5.42
CA ASP A 366 40.96 -2.43 6.59
C ASP A 366 39.47 -2.46 6.27
N ASN A 367 39.05 -1.78 5.20
CA ASN A 367 37.65 -1.60 4.86
C ASN A 367 37.26 -2.20 3.49
N GLU A 368 38.23 -2.53 2.63
CA GLU A 368 37.98 -3.02 1.28
C GLU A 368 38.35 -4.50 1.10
N PHE A 369 37.42 -5.23 0.49
CA PHE A 369 37.49 -6.68 0.31
C PHE A 369 37.02 -7.06 -1.10
N GLN A 370 37.62 -8.10 -1.66
CA GLN A 370 37.09 -8.84 -2.80
C GLN A 370 36.42 -10.11 -2.28
N VAL A 371 35.20 -10.37 -2.76
CA VAL A 371 34.47 -11.59 -2.50
C VAL A 371 34.24 -12.30 -3.82
N THR A 372 34.72 -13.54 -3.93
CA THR A 372 34.60 -14.31 -5.16
C THR A 372 33.51 -15.37 -5.00
N LYS A 373 32.64 -15.46 -6.02
CA LYS A 373 31.63 -16.51 -6.15
C LYS A 373 31.96 -17.37 -7.37
N CYS A 374 32.07 -18.68 -7.18
CA CYS A 374 32.18 -19.63 -8.28
C CYS A 374 30.78 -20.00 -8.80
N VAL A 375 30.58 -19.96 -10.13
CA VAL A 375 29.34 -20.34 -10.80
C VAL A 375 29.71 -21.12 -12.06
N ASN A 376 29.43 -22.44 -12.09
CA ASN A 376 29.68 -23.29 -13.25
C ASN A 376 31.07 -23.08 -13.89
N GLU A 377 32.13 -23.22 -13.09
CA GLU A 377 33.56 -23.02 -13.46
C GLU A 377 33.99 -21.55 -13.67
N ASP A 378 33.06 -20.63 -13.89
CA ASP A 378 33.35 -19.19 -13.90
C ASP A 378 33.47 -18.61 -12.49
N THR A 379 34.21 -17.52 -12.37
CA THR A 379 34.32 -16.73 -11.12
C THR A 379 33.78 -15.33 -11.33
N ILE A 380 33.00 -14.87 -10.35
CA ILE A 380 32.49 -13.50 -10.32
C ILE A 380 33.00 -12.84 -9.05
N ASP A 381 33.71 -11.74 -9.22
CA ASP A 381 34.27 -10.94 -8.14
C ASP A 381 33.37 -9.77 -7.76
N TYR A 382 33.20 -9.58 -6.47
CA TYR A 382 32.45 -8.48 -5.88
C TYR A 382 33.36 -7.65 -4.98
N LYS A 383 33.43 -6.34 -5.20
CA LYS A 383 34.07 -5.41 -4.26
C LYS A 383 33.09 -5.10 -3.14
N VAL A 384 33.53 -5.28 -1.90
CA VAL A 384 32.83 -4.91 -0.67
C VAL A 384 33.63 -3.83 0.04
N VAL A 385 32.95 -2.76 0.44
CA VAL A 385 33.52 -1.69 1.25
C VAL A 385 32.69 -1.55 2.52
N LEU A 386 33.32 -1.74 3.67
CA LEU A 386 32.66 -1.64 4.97
C LEU A 386 32.79 -0.23 5.53
N ASN A 387 31.66 0.36 5.91
CA ASN A 387 31.56 1.68 6.52
C ASN A 387 30.26 1.82 7.32
N GLY A 388 30.05 0.92 8.29
CA GLY A 388 28.82 0.86 9.08
C GLY A 388 27.56 0.73 8.21
N ILE A 389 26.53 1.52 8.50
CA ILE A 389 25.28 1.58 7.71
C ILE A 389 25.48 2.06 6.26
N HIS A 390 26.62 2.67 5.94
CA HIS A 390 26.99 3.15 4.61
C HIS A 390 27.86 2.14 3.85
N SER A 391 28.01 0.92 4.35
CA SER A 391 28.73 -0.14 3.64
C SER A 391 28.12 -0.38 2.25
N THR A 392 28.98 -0.73 1.30
CA THR A 392 28.58 -0.95 -0.10
C THR A 392 29.12 -2.27 -0.63
N CYS A 393 28.44 -2.78 -1.65
CA CYS A 393 28.88 -3.94 -2.40
C CYS A 393 28.49 -3.76 -3.87
N THR A 394 29.37 -4.16 -4.79
CA THR A 394 29.11 -4.06 -6.24
C THR A 394 27.92 -4.88 -6.71
N CYS A 395 27.45 -5.87 -5.94
CA CYS A 395 26.19 -6.57 -6.23
C CYS A 395 24.94 -5.66 -6.10
N ARG A 396 25.09 -4.47 -5.49
CA ARG A 396 24.05 -3.45 -5.25
C ARG A 396 22.84 -3.87 -4.42
N PHE A 397 22.76 -5.12 -3.96
CA PHE A 397 21.68 -5.59 -3.08
C PHE A 397 21.57 -4.74 -1.81
N MET A 398 22.69 -4.46 -1.15
CA MET A 398 22.71 -3.64 0.07
C MET A 398 22.24 -2.22 -0.17
N VAL A 399 22.62 -1.61 -1.31
CA VAL A 399 22.09 -0.31 -1.70
C VAL A 399 20.58 -0.40 -1.90
N ALA A 400 20.11 -1.36 -2.69
CA ALA A 400 18.71 -1.50 -3.06
C ALA A 400 17.77 -1.75 -1.86
N ARG A 401 18.15 -2.66 -0.94
CA ARG A 401 17.32 -3.12 0.18
C ARG A 401 17.64 -2.45 1.52
N ARG A 402 18.77 -1.73 1.60
CA ARG A 402 19.33 -1.22 2.86
C ARG A 402 19.55 -2.33 3.90
N PHE A 403 19.96 -3.50 3.43
CA PHE A 403 20.19 -4.70 4.24
C PHE A 403 21.45 -5.43 3.75
N PRO A 404 22.30 -5.98 4.62
CA PRO A 404 23.52 -6.68 4.21
C PRO A 404 23.27 -7.77 3.17
N CYS A 405 24.09 -7.81 2.13
CA CYS A 405 24.05 -8.90 1.15
C CYS A 405 24.94 -10.06 1.57
N ILE A 406 24.81 -11.22 0.90
CA ILE A 406 25.62 -12.41 1.19
C ILE A 406 27.15 -12.14 1.13
N HIS A 407 27.60 -11.22 0.27
CA HIS A 407 29.01 -10.85 0.15
C HIS A 407 29.48 -10.06 1.37
N VAL A 408 28.69 -9.08 1.81
CA VAL A 408 28.97 -8.29 3.03
C VAL A 408 28.96 -9.20 4.26
N LEU A 409 27.98 -10.11 4.35
CA LEU A 409 27.89 -11.06 5.46
C LEU A 409 29.08 -12.03 5.49
N LYS A 410 29.53 -12.50 4.33
CA LYS A 410 30.75 -13.31 4.26
C LYS A 410 31.97 -12.53 4.76
N VAL A 411 32.10 -11.25 4.41
CA VAL A 411 33.19 -10.41 4.90
C VAL A 411 33.10 -10.22 6.42
N CYS A 412 31.91 -9.96 6.96
CA CYS A 412 31.70 -9.82 8.41
C CYS A 412 32.14 -11.07 9.19
N ASN A 413 31.86 -12.26 8.64
CA ASN A 413 32.22 -13.55 9.24
C ASN A 413 33.63 -14.03 8.89
N ALA A 414 34.39 -13.31 8.06
CA ALA A 414 35.77 -13.67 7.79
C ALA A 414 36.61 -13.40 9.05
N THR A 415 37.54 -14.31 9.36
CA THR A 415 38.33 -14.37 10.61
C THR A 415 39.05 -13.08 11.00
N ASN A 416 39.25 -12.13 10.07
CA ASN A 416 40.03 -10.92 10.29
C ASN A 416 39.21 -9.62 10.30
N ALA A 417 37.88 -9.66 10.19
CA ALA A 417 37.02 -8.46 10.22
C ALA A 417 36.23 -8.31 11.53
N ASN A 418 35.69 -9.42 12.06
CA ASN A 418 34.90 -9.49 13.30
C ASN A 418 33.86 -8.36 13.48
N ILE A 419 33.22 -7.95 12.38
CA ILE A 419 32.20 -6.91 12.39
C ILE A 419 30.86 -7.57 12.66
N ASN A 420 30.16 -7.09 13.70
CA ASN A 420 28.79 -7.49 13.94
C ASN A 420 27.89 -7.03 12.78
N PRO A 421 27.29 -7.93 11.96
CA PRO A 421 26.50 -7.54 10.81
C PRO A 421 25.22 -6.77 11.15
N TYR A 422 24.73 -6.88 12.39
CA TYR A 422 23.55 -6.14 12.86
C TYR A 422 23.75 -4.62 12.87
N VAL A 423 24.99 -4.15 13.08
CA VAL A 423 25.30 -2.70 13.08
C VAL A 423 25.26 -2.08 11.68
N LEU A 424 25.14 -2.92 10.64
CA LEU A 424 25.00 -2.51 9.25
C LEU A 424 23.52 -2.32 8.85
N CYS A 425 22.59 -2.75 9.71
CA CYS A 425 21.16 -2.61 9.50
C CYS A 425 20.69 -1.22 9.96
N PRO A 426 19.89 -0.52 9.14
CA PRO A 426 19.20 0.69 9.57
C PRO A 426 18.27 0.47 10.79
N PRO A 427 17.97 1.52 11.57
CA PRO A 427 17.15 1.43 12.77
C PRO A 427 15.76 0.82 12.56
N TRP A 428 15.14 1.06 11.41
CA TRP A 428 13.80 0.53 11.12
C TRP A 428 13.74 -0.99 10.94
N TYR A 429 14.87 -1.70 10.89
CA TYR A 429 14.92 -3.17 10.90
C TYR A 429 15.17 -3.76 12.31
N ILE A 430 15.49 -2.90 13.28
CA ILE A 430 15.86 -3.27 14.64
C ILE A 430 14.61 -3.13 15.53
N LEU A 431 14.47 -4.06 16.48
CA LEU A 431 13.35 -4.11 17.42
C LEU A 431 13.42 -3.03 18.51
#